data_AF-A0A418GJ19-F1
#
_entry.id   AF-A0A418GJ19-F1
#
_cell.length_a   1.000
_cell.length_b   1.000
_cell.length_c   1.000
_cell.angle_alpha   90.00
_cell.angle_beta   90.00
_cell.angle_gamma   90.00
#
_symmetry.space_group_name_H-M   'P 1'
#
loop_
_entity.id
_entity.type
_entity.pdbx_description
1 polymer ?
#
loop_
_entity_poly.entity_id
_entity_poly.type
_entity_poly.pdbx_seq_one_letter_code
_entity_poly.pdbx_strand_id
1 'polypeptide(L)'
;IEYSGMKFGLFFVGEYIGIVTISALMVTLFFGGWQGPLLPPFIWFALKTAFFMMMFILIRASLPRPRYDQVMSFGWKICLPLTLINLLVTAAVILWQAQ
;
A
#
# COMPACT_ATOMS: atom_id res chain seq x y z
N ILE A 1 -25.14 9.84 -13.34
CA ILE A 1 -25.32 8.96 -14.53
C ILE A 1 -24.97 9.73 -15.81
N GLU A 2 -24.01 10.66 -15.74
CA GLU A 2 -23.76 11.65 -16.81
C GLU A 2 -22.41 11.46 -17.53
N TYR A 3 -21.72 10.33 -17.28
CA TYR A 3 -20.46 10.04 -17.94
C TYR A 3 -20.69 9.27 -19.26
N SER A 4 -20.33 9.90 -20.37
CA SER A 4 -20.12 9.22 -21.65
C SER A 4 -19.08 8.10 -21.48
N GLY A 5 -19.23 6.99 -22.21
CA GLY A 5 -18.48 5.74 -22.01
C GLY A 5 -16.95 5.91 -21.94
N MET A 6 -16.38 6.89 -22.65
CA MET A 6 -14.94 7.18 -22.59
C MET A 6 -14.49 7.78 -21.25
N LYS A 7 -15.29 8.68 -20.66
CA LYS A 7 -14.96 9.29 -19.35
C LYS A 7 -15.16 8.31 -18.20
N PHE A 8 -16.12 7.40 -18.32
CA PHE A 8 -16.29 6.28 -17.39
C PHE A 8 -15.08 5.34 -17.42
N GLY A 9 -14.59 5.00 -18.62
CA GLY A 9 -13.38 4.18 -18.78
C GLY A 9 -12.14 4.81 -18.13
N LEU A 10 -11.93 6.11 -18.32
CA LEU A 10 -10.79 6.82 -17.72
C LEU A 10 -10.82 6.83 -16.18
N PHE A 11 -12.01 6.84 -15.57
CA PHE A 11 -12.13 6.75 -14.11
C PHE A 11 -11.60 5.42 -13.56
N PHE A 12 -11.95 4.28 -14.18
CA PHE A 12 -11.43 2.98 -13.75
C PHE A 12 -9.93 2.84 -14.01
N VAL A 13 -9.46 3.32 -15.16
CA VAL A 13 -8.02 3.31 -15.46
C VAL A 13 -7.25 4.10 -14.40
N GLY A 14 -7.77 5.26 -13.97
CA GLY A 14 -7.18 6.03 -12.87
C GLY A 14 -7.15 5.26 -11.55
N GLU A 15 -8.24 4.58 -11.19
CA GLU A 15 -8.29 3.75 -9.97
C GLU A 15 -7.26 2.61 -10.02
N TYR A 16 -7.13 1.92 -11.15
CA TYR A 16 -6.15 0.85 -11.33
C TYR A 16 -4.71 1.35 -11.31
N ILE A 17 -4.42 2.50 -11.92
CA ILE A 17 -3.09 3.14 -11.82
C ILE A 17 -2.76 3.45 -10.35
N GLY A 18 -3.75 3.87 -9.56
CA GLY A 18 -3.61 4.08 -8.12
C GLY A 18 -3.18 2.81 -7.38
N ILE A 19 -3.83 1.68 -7.66
CA ILE A 19 -3.49 0.38 -7.05
C ILE A 19 -2.06 -0.04 -7.42
N VAL A 20 -1.67 0.11 -8.69
CA VAL A 20 -0.31 -0.19 -9.17
C VAL A 20 0.72 0.70 -8.46
N THR A 21 0.45 1.99 -8.34
CA THR A 21 1.35 2.97 -7.73
C THR A 21 1.55 2.71 -6.24
N ILE A 22 0.47 2.43 -5.50
CA ILE A 22 0.56 2.11 -4.06
C ILE A 22 1.33 0.80 -3.84
N SER A 23 1.08 -0.22 -4.69
CA SER A 23 1.81 -1.48 -4.63
C SER A 23 3.30 -1.26 -4.86
N ALA A 24 3.68 -0.46 -5.87
CA ALA A 24 5.06 -0.10 -6.15
C ALA A 24 5.72 0.64 -4.97
N LEU A 25 5.03 1.61 -4.37
CA LEU A 25 5.53 2.38 -3.22
C LEU A 25 5.75 1.50 -1.97
N MET A 26 4.86 0.55 -1.70
CA MET A 26 5.07 -0.37 -0.57
C MET A 26 6.32 -1.23 -0.77
N VAL A 27 6.54 -1.73 -1.99
CA VAL A 27 7.70 -2.55 -2.33
C VAL A 27 9.01 -1.76 -2.17
N THR A 28 9.04 -0.51 -2.63
CA THR A 28 10.24 0.33 -2.54
C THR A 28 10.55 0.78 -1.12
N LEU A 29 9.54 1.24 -0.37
CA LEU A 29 9.76 1.83 0.96
C LEU A 29 10.01 0.78 2.06
N PHE A 30 9.30 -0.35 2.03
CA PHE A 30 9.33 -1.32 3.12
C PHE A 30 10.02 -2.64 2.77
N PHE A 31 9.89 -3.12 1.53
CA PHE A 31 10.36 -4.48 1.13
C PHE A 31 11.69 -4.48 0.37
N GLY A 32 12.50 -3.43 0.56
CA GLY A 32 13.85 -3.34 0.02
C GLY A 32 13.92 -3.16 -1.50
N GLY A 33 12.80 -2.80 -2.15
CA GLY A 33 12.72 -2.47 -3.58
C GLY A 33 13.43 -3.49 -4.47
N TRP A 34 14.53 -3.03 -5.05
CA TRP A 34 15.39 -3.72 -6.03
C TRP A 34 16.42 -4.69 -5.42
N GLN A 35 16.58 -4.73 -4.10
CA GLN A 35 17.56 -5.60 -3.45
C GLN A 35 17.05 -7.06 -3.41
N GLY A 36 17.76 -7.94 -4.12
CA GLY A 36 17.50 -9.37 -4.19
C GLY A 36 18.80 -10.13 -4.47
N PRO A 37 19.04 -11.30 -3.84
CA PRO A 37 20.36 -11.94 -3.88
C PRO A 37 20.67 -12.73 -5.17
N LEU A 38 19.68 -13.04 -6.04
CA LEU A 38 19.87 -13.99 -7.15
C LEU A 38 19.41 -13.52 -8.55
N LEU A 39 18.52 -12.53 -8.69
CA LEU A 39 17.89 -12.18 -9.97
C LEU A 39 18.16 -10.73 -10.39
N PRO A 40 18.03 -10.40 -11.69
CA PRO A 40 18.10 -9.03 -12.17
C PRO A 40 17.19 -8.13 -11.32
N PRO A 41 17.69 -6.99 -10.84
CA PRO A 41 16.95 -6.16 -9.89
C PRO A 41 15.51 -5.88 -10.35
N PHE A 42 15.33 -5.58 -11.63
CA PHE A 42 14.03 -5.23 -12.22
C PHE A 42 12.99 -6.35 -12.09
N ILE A 43 13.39 -7.61 -12.28
CA ILE A 43 12.49 -8.76 -12.17
C ILE A 43 12.02 -8.93 -10.73
N TRP A 44 12.90 -8.67 -9.76
CA TRP A 44 12.54 -8.76 -8.34
C TRP A 44 11.57 -7.67 -7.90
N PHE A 45 11.77 -6.46 -8.39
CA PHE A 45 10.82 -5.37 -8.18
C PHE A 45 9.45 -5.66 -8.81
N ALA A 46 9.44 -6.14 -10.06
CA ALA A 46 8.20 -6.48 -10.76
C ALA A 46 7.45 -7.63 -10.08
N LEU A 47 8.16 -8.67 -9.64
CA LEU A 47 7.56 -9.81 -8.95
C LEU A 47 6.93 -9.42 -7.61
N LYS A 48 7.65 -8.65 -6.78
CA LYS A 48 7.10 -8.14 -5.51
C LYS A 48 5.89 -7.24 -5.75
N THR A 49 5.96 -6.37 -6.76
CA THR A 49 4.84 -5.48 -7.11
C THR A 49 3.62 -6.27 -7.60
N ALA A 50 3.83 -7.29 -8.43
CA ALA A 50 2.78 -8.19 -8.90
C ALA A 50 2.15 -8.98 -7.74
N PHE A 51 2.96 -9.42 -6.77
CA PHE A 51 2.46 -10.07 -5.56
C PHE A 51 1.51 -9.16 -4.76
N PHE A 52 1.90 -7.91 -4.49
CA PHE A 52 1.02 -6.96 -3.81
C PHE A 52 -0.23 -6.60 -4.62
N MET A 53 -0.10 -6.47 -5.94
CA MET A 53 -1.23 -6.25 -6.82
C MET A 53 -2.24 -7.40 -6.76
N MET A 54 -1.76 -8.65 -6.81
CA MET A 54 -2.59 -9.84 -6.63
C MET A 54 -3.26 -9.87 -5.26
N MET A 55 -2.53 -9.49 -4.21
CA MET A 55 -3.10 -9.38 -2.85
C MET A 55 -4.24 -8.36 -2.80
N PHE A 56 -4.10 -7.17 -3.41
CA PHE A 56 -5.20 -6.18 -3.47
C PHE A 56 -6.43 -6.71 -4.22
N ILE A 57 -6.23 -7.45 -5.30
CA ILE A 57 -7.33 -8.08 -6.06
C ILE A 57 -8.03 -9.14 -5.19
N LEU A 58 -7.27 -9.98 -4.47
CA LEU A 58 -7.82 -11.00 -3.57
C LEU A 58 -8.59 -10.38 -2.41
N ILE A 59 -8.09 -9.31 -1.81
CA ILE A 59 -8.77 -8.57 -0.73
C ILE A 59 -10.10 -8.02 -1.23
N ARG A 60 -10.12 -7.44 -2.44
CA ARG A 60 -11.35 -6.95 -3.07
C ARG A 60 -12.37 -8.06 -3.33
N ALA A 61 -11.90 -9.26 -3.67
CA ALA A 61 -12.77 -10.43 -3.90
C ALA A 61 -13.26 -11.07 -2.58
N SER A 62 -12.44 -11.07 -1.53
CA SER A 62 -12.69 -11.84 -0.32
C SER A 62 -13.43 -11.07 0.78
N LEU A 63 -13.26 -9.74 0.85
CA LEU A 63 -13.83 -8.95 1.94
C LEU A 63 -15.25 -8.44 1.61
N PRO A 64 -16.23 -8.66 2.51
CA PRO A 64 -17.51 -7.96 2.47
C PRO A 64 -17.27 -6.46 2.62
N ARG A 65 -18.02 -5.63 1.89
CA ARG A 65 -17.84 -4.18 1.89
C ARG A 65 -18.03 -3.62 3.32
N PRO A 66 -16.99 -3.08 3.96
CA PRO A 66 -17.12 -2.49 5.29
C PRO A 66 -17.86 -1.16 5.22
N ARG A 67 -18.62 -0.83 6.26
CA ARG A 67 -19.31 0.46 6.35
C ARG A 67 -18.30 1.58 6.51
N TYR A 68 -18.54 2.73 5.87
CA TYR A 68 -17.62 3.88 5.93
C TYR A 68 -17.29 4.31 7.36
N ASP A 69 -18.28 4.32 8.26
CA ASP A 69 -18.09 4.65 9.67
C ASP A 69 -17.11 3.72 10.40
N GLN A 70 -17.09 2.43 10.03
CA GLN A 70 -16.18 1.44 10.62
C GLN A 70 -14.75 1.65 10.11
N VAL A 71 -14.60 1.97 8.81
CA VAL A 71 -13.30 2.28 8.22
C VAL A 71 -12.71 3.55 8.83
N MET A 72 -13.52 4.59 8.99
CA MET A 72 -13.08 5.85 9.61
C MET A 72 -12.70 5.65 11.08
N SER A 73 -13.52 4.92 11.84
CA SER A 73 -13.20 4.62 13.24
C SER A 73 -11.92 3.77 13.37
N PHE A 74 -11.67 2.83 12.46
CA PHE A 74 -10.43 2.04 12.46
C PHE A 74 -9.20 2.91 12.15
N GLY A 75 -9.29 3.77 11.13
CA GLY A 75 -8.21 4.68 10.77
C GLY A 75 -7.82 5.62 11.92
N TRP A 76 -8.81 6.23 12.56
CA TRP A 76 -8.56 7.20 13.64
C TRP A 76 -8.20 6.57 14.97
N LYS A 77 -8.86 5.47 15.37
CA LYS A 77 -8.64 4.89 16.71
C LYS A 77 -7.51 3.89 16.77
N ILE A 78 -7.13 3.28 15.65
CA ILE A 78 -6.14 2.20 15.63
C ILE A 78 -4.94 2.60 14.78
N CYS A 79 -5.12 2.97 13.51
CA CYS A 79 -3.97 3.26 12.64
C CYS A 79 -3.16 4.48 13.08
N LEU A 80 -3.79 5.61 13.38
CA LEU A 80 -3.09 6.81 13.83
C LEU A 80 -2.27 6.63 15.11
N PRO A 81 -2.82 6.12 16.22
CA PRO A 81 -2.02 5.93 17.42
C PRO A 81 -0.91 4.89 17.22
N LEU A 82 -1.14 3.86 16.41
CA LEU A 82 -0.13 2.84 16.13
C LEU A 82 1.06 3.41 15.35
N THR A 83 0.83 4.26 14.33
CA THR A 83 1.92 4.89 13.57
C THR A 83 2.70 5.88 14.42
N LEU A 84 2.01 6.65 15.28
CA LEU A 84 2.65 7.55 16.25
C LEU A 84 3.55 6.81 17.23
N ILE A 85 3.09 5.69 17.78
CA ILE A 85 3.89 4.86 18.70
C ILE A 85 5.11 4.29 17.96
N ASN A 86 4.95 3.76 16.75
CA ASN A 86 6.07 3.25 15.97
C ASN A 86 7.13 4.34 15.70
N LEU A 87 6.69 5.55 15.36
CA LEU A 87 7.57 6.70 15.16
C LEU A 87 8.32 7.08 16.46
N LEU A 88 7.63 7.14 17.60
CA LEU A 88 8.28 7.45 18.88
C LEU A 88 9.29 6.38 19.30
N VAL A 89 8.96 5.10 19.10
CA VAL A 89 9.85 3.98 19.42
C VAL A 89 11.10 4.01 18.53
N THR A 90 10.93 4.19 17.22
CA THR A 90 12.08 4.28 16.29
C THR A 90 12.96 5.49 16.61
N ALA A 91 12.37 6.64 16.95
CA ALA A 91 13.11 7.81 17.41
C ALA A 91 13.90 7.54 18.71
N ALA A 92 13.29 6.88 19.69
CA ALA A 92 13.96 6.53 20.94
C ALA A 92 15.13 5.56 20.75
N VAL A 93 14.96 4.54 19.88
CA VAL A 93 16.03 3.59 19.54
C VAL A 93 17.20 4.29 18.86
N ILE A 94 16.94 5.19 17.92
CA ILE A 94 18.00 5.96 17.22
C ILE A 94 18.75 6.84 18.23
N LEU A 95 18.05 7.52 19.13
CA LEU A 95 18.69 8.32 20.18
C LEU A 95 19.54 7.48 21.12
N TRP A 96 19.08 6.29 21.51
CA TRP A 96 19.85 5.38 22.35
C TRP A 96 21.12 4.87 21.64
N GLN A 97 21.05 4.60 20.32
CA GLN A 97 22.22 4.19 19.55
C GLN A 97 23.19 5.33 19.22
N ALA A 98 22.73 6.59 19.29
CA ALA A 98 23.56 7.77 19.06
C ALA A 98 24.38 8.18 20.30
N GLN A 99 24.10 7.58 21.45
CA GLN A 99 24.77 7.83 22.73
C GLN A 99 25.80 6.73 23.05
#